data_AF-A0A2C5XDJ8-F1
#
_entry.id   AF-A0A2C5XDJ8-F1
#
_cell.length_a   1.000
_cell.length_b   1.000
_cell.length_c   1.000
_cell.angle_alpha   90.00
_cell.angle_beta   90.00
_cell.angle_gamma   90.00
#
_symmetry.space_group_name_H-M   'P 1'
#
loop_
_entity.id
_entity.type
_entity.pdbx_description
1 polymer ?
#
loop_
_entity_poly.entity_id
_entity_poly.type
_entity_poly.pdbx_seq_one_letter_code
_entity_poly.pdbx_strand_id
1 'polypeptide(L)'
;MVGAVELVFGYGKFQCLGRTIAQMELNKVFVELLRRFDFTIVHVEKPMRLLSAAMLIMDDFWVRVSRRQEPVPFGGGLAKLEQV
;
A
#
# COMPACT_ATOMS: atom_id res chain seq x y z
N MET A 1 8.49 3.13 17.48
CA MET A 1 7.14 3.67 17.18
C MET A 1 6.18 2.52 16.94
N VAL A 2 5.52 2.00 17.98
CA VAL A 2 4.50 0.93 17.82
C VAL A 2 3.11 1.43 18.23
N GLY A 3 3.01 2.28 19.27
CA GLY A 3 1.72 2.76 19.78
C GLY A 3 0.94 3.74 18.90
N ALA A 4 1.60 4.53 18.05
CA ALA A 4 0.90 5.54 17.23
C ALA A 4 0.11 4.92 16.06
N VAL A 5 0.61 3.84 15.47
CA VAL A 5 -0.05 3.14 14.34
C VAL A 5 -1.29 2.38 14.83
N GLU A 6 -1.26 1.92 16.08
CA GLU A 6 -2.37 1.19 16.71
C GLU A 6 -3.60 2.07 16.94
N LEU A 7 -3.42 3.39 17.10
CA LEU A 7 -4.52 4.35 17.27
C LEU A 7 -5.41 4.46 16.03
N VAL A 8 -4.94 4.05 14.85
CA VAL A 8 -5.76 4.00 13.62
C VAL A 8 -6.96 3.07 13.79
N PHE A 9 -6.83 2.03 14.61
CA PHE A 9 -7.91 1.09 14.93
C PHE A 9 -8.59 1.40 16.26
N GLY A 10 -8.32 2.55 16.88
CA GLY A 10 -8.82 2.89 18.21
C GLY A 10 -8.17 2.07 19.34
N TYR A 11 -8.58 2.35 20.58
CA TYR A 11 -8.04 1.69 21.78
C TYR A 11 -9.14 1.41 22.80
N GLY A 12 -8.93 0.38 23.64
CA GLY A 12 -9.85 0.02 24.72
C GLY A 12 -11.19 -0.49 24.22
N LYS A 13 -12.29 0.02 24.80
CA LYS A 13 -13.66 -0.45 24.52
C LYS A 13 -14.16 -0.10 23.11
N PHE A 14 -13.54 0.87 22.44
CA PHE A 14 -13.89 1.32 21.10
C PHE A 14 -12.88 0.87 20.04
N GLN A 15 -12.11 -0.19 20.33
CA GLN A 15 -11.19 -0.76 19.36
C GLN A 15 -11.98 -1.41 18.20
N CYS A 16 -11.49 -1.21 16.98
CA CYS A 16 -12.05 -1.80 15.77
C CYS A 16 -12.02 -3.33 15.84
N LEU A 17 -13.21 -3.95 15.82
CA LEU A 17 -13.36 -5.42 15.82
C LEU A 17 -12.72 -6.06 14.58
N GLY A 18 -12.66 -5.34 13.46
CA GLY A 18 -12.10 -5.80 12.20
C GLY A 18 -10.58 -5.69 12.08
N ARG A 19 -9.86 -5.26 13.14
CA ARG A 19 -8.41 -5.01 13.07
C ARG A 19 -7.61 -6.19 12.49
N THR A 20 -7.88 -7.41 12.96
CA THR A 20 -7.15 -8.60 12.49
C THR A 20 -7.43 -8.90 11.02
N ILE A 21 -8.68 -8.71 10.58
CA ILE A 21 -9.09 -8.94 9.18
C ILE A 21 -8.44 -7.89 8.28
N ALA A 22 -8.52 -6.61 8.67
CA ALA A 22 -7.87 -5.52 7.95
C ALA A 22 -6.36 -5.76 7.81
N GLN A 23 -5.68 -6.18 8.88
CA GLN A 23 -4.25 -6.50 8.82
C GLN A 23 -3.96 -7.69 7.90
N MET A 24 -4.81 -8.73 7.89
CA MET A 24 -4.65 -9.87 6.99
C MET A 24 -4.79 -9.46 5.51
N GLU A 25 -5.82 -8.68 5.20
CA GLU A 25 -6.09 -8.20 3.86
C GLU A 25 -4.97 -7.29 3.36
N LEU A 26 -4.55 -6.31 4.17
CA LEU A 26 -3.45 -5.40 3.83
C LEU A 26 -2.16 -6.20 3.56
N ASN A 27 -1.81 -7.16 4.41
CA ASN A 27 -0.62 -7.98 4.22
C ASN A 27 -0.66 -8.80 2.92
N LYS A 28 -1.83 -9.31 2.52
CA LYS A 28 -1.95 -10.05 1.24
C LYS A 28 -1.94 -9.13 0.04
N VAL A 29 -2.72 -8.06 0.10
CA VAL A 29 -2.95 -7.14 -1.02
C VAL A 29 -1.65 -6.41 -1.38
N PHE A 30 -0.92 -5.88 -0.39
CA PHE A 30 0.35 -5.19 -0.66
C PHE A 30 1.41 -6.12 -1.25
N VAL A 31 1.54 -7.34 -0.71
CA VAL A 31 2.51 -8.32 -1.23
C VAL A 31 2.19 -8.71 -2.67
N GLU A 32 0.92 -8.91 -3.00
CA GLU A 32 0.53 -9.32 -4.35
C GLU A 32 0.65 -8.17 -5.36
N LEU A 33 0.22 -6.97 -4.98
CA LEU A 33 0.31 -5.78 -5.82
C LEU A 33 1.77 -5.46 -6.17
N LEU A 34 2.66 -5.41 -5.18
CA LEU A 34 4.07 -5.06 -5.39
C LEU A 34 4.87 -6.14 -6.13
N ARG A 35 4.43 -7.40 -6.10
CA ARG A 35 5.07 -8.49 -6.84
C ARG A 35 4.62 -8.56 -8.29
N ARG A 36 3.35 -8.28 -8.57
CA ARG A 36 2.76 -8.46 -9.91
C ARG A 36 2.70 -7.18 -10.74
N PHE A 37 2.71 -6.01 -10.10
CA PHE A 37 2.50 -4.74 -10.77
C PHE A 37 3.62 -3.74 -10.44
N ASP A 38 3.91 -2.92 -11.43
CA ASP A 38 4.76 -1.75 -11.32
C ASP A 38 3.87 -0.49 -11.32
N PHE A 39 4.08 0.39 -10.33
CA PHE A 39 3.25 1.58 -10.11
C PHE A 39 4.06 2.84 -10.41
N THR A 40 3.55 3.70 -11.28
CA THR A 40 4.17 5.00 -11.57
C THR A 40 3.16 6.13 -11.34
N ILE A 41 3.54 7.16 -10.59
CA ILE A 41 2.69 8.33 -10.33
C ILE A 41 2.59 9.14 -11.63
N VAL A 42 1.38 9.48 -12.05
CA VAL A 42 1.15 10.24 -13.29
C VAL A 42 1.42 11.73 -13.10
N HIS A 43 0.96 12.29 -11.98
CA HIS A 43 1.10 13.71 -11.66
C HIS A 43 2.01 13.91 -10.45
N VAL A 44 3.28 14.22 -10.68
CA VAL A 44 4.28 14.40 -9.60
C VAL A 44 4.08 15.73 -8.85
N GLU A 45 3.58 16.75 -9.55
CA GLU A 45 3.40 18.11 -9.02
C GLU A 45 2.25 18.24 -8.01
N LYS A 46 1.19 17.46 -8.18
CA LYS A 46 0.06 17.35 -7.26
C LYS A 46 -0.31 15.87 -7.15
N PRO A 47 0.40 15.11 -6.30
CA PRO A 47 0.26 13.67 -6.27
C PRO A 47 -1.11 13.23 -5.75
N MET A 48 -1.69 13.97 -4.81
CA MET A 48 -2.95 13.62 -4.16
C MET A 48 -3.53 14.83 -3.44
N ARG A 49 -4.85 14.88 -3.29
CA ARG A 49 -5.56 15.80 -2.41
C ARG A 49 -5.98 15.05 -1.15
N LEU A 50 -5.62 15.61 0.01
CA LEU A 50 -5.96 15.04 1.32
C LEU A 50 -7.01 15.92 1.99
N LEU A 51 -8.10 15.28 2.40
CA LEU A 51 -9.14 15.86 3.24
C LEU A 51 -9.15 15.12 4.57
N SER A 52 -8.79 15.83 5.65
CA SER A 52 -8.87 15.30 7.01
C SER A 52 -10.25 15.61 7.60
N ALA A 53 -11.15 14.62 7.55
CA ALA A 53 -12.40 14.63 8.29
C ALA A 53 -12.30 13.65 9.49
N ALA A 54 -13.40 12.97 9.85
CA ALA A 54 -13.36 11.85 10.80
C ALA A 54 -12.51 10.66 10.30
N MET A 55 -12.27 10.58 8.99
CA MET A 55 -11.38 9.64 8.30
C MET A 55 -10.52 10.47 7.32
N LEU A 56 -9.30 10.02 7.03
CA LEU A 56 -8.50 10.57 5.94
C LEU A 56 -9.11 10.15 4.60
N ILE A 57 -9.59 11.13 3.84
CA ILE A 57 -10.10 10.94 2.48
C ILE A 57 -9.00 11.42 1.53
N MET A 58 -8.61 10.54 0.62
CA MET A 58 -7.57 10.77 -0.37
C MET A 58 -8.19 10.75 -1.75
N ASP A 59 -8.20 11.90 -2.43
CA ASP A 59 -8.73 12.07 -3.79
C ASP A 59 -7.62 12.47 -4.79
N ASP A 60 -7.88 12.29 -6.08
CA ASP A 60 -6.97 12.64 -7.19
C ASP A 60 -5.61 11.89 -7.25
N PHE A 61 -5.49 10.67 -6.70
CA PHE A 61 -4.26 9.86 -6.82
C PHE A 61 -4.24 8.98 -8.08
N TRP A 62 -3.81 9.56 -9.19
CA TRP A 62 -3.72 8.87 -10.48
C TRP A 62 -2.39 8.10 -10.61
N VAL A 63 -2.49 6.78 -10.82
CA VAL A 63 -1.34 5.87 -10.94
C VAL A 63 -1.43 5.09 -12.25
N ARG A 64 -0.33 5.01 -12.98
CA ARG A 64 -0.17 4.08 -14.10
C ARG A 64 0.24 2.73 -13.54
N VAL A 65 -0.52 1.70 -13.88
CA VAL A 65 -0.26 0.31 -13.46
C VAL A 65 0.21 -0.50 -14.67
N SER A 66 1.44 -1.02 -14.61
CA SER A 66 2.00 -1.90 -15.63
C SER A 66 2.19 -3.30 -15.06
N ARG A 67 1.82 -4.35 -15.81
CA ARG A 67 2.02 -5.73 -15.37
C ARG A 67 3.50 -6.12 -15.49
N ARG A 68 4.09 -6.63 -14.41
CA ARG A 68 5.46 -7.16 -14.44
C ARG A 68 5.45 -8.53 -15.13
N GLN A 69 6.33 -8.72 -16.12
CA GLN A 69 6.37 -9.96 -16.92
C GLN A 69 7.15 -11.08 -16.23
N GLU A 70 8.12 -10.75 -15.38
CA GLU A 70 8.90 -11.73 -14.61
C GLU A 70 8.39 -11.78 -13.16
N PRO A 71 7.82 -12.90 -12.69
CA PRO A 71 7.49 -13.08 -11.28
C PRO A 71 8.79 -13.23 -10.49
N VAL A 72 9.09 -12.28 -9.60
CA VAL A 72 10.25 -12.42 -8.70
C VAL A 72 10.09 -13.70 -7.85
N PRO A 73 11.09 -14.62 -7.88
CA PRO A 73 11.04 -15.83 -7.08
C PRO A 73 10.92 -15.45 -5.59
N PHE A 74 10.19 -16.27 -4.83
CA PHE A 74 9.99 -16.04 -3.40
C PHE A 74 11.29 -16.37 -2.66
N GLY A 75 12.15 -15.36 -2.49
CA GLY A 75 13.53 -15.51 -2.07
C GLY A 75 14.40 -14.71 -3.02
N GLY A 76 14.89 -13.56 -2.55
CA GLY A 76 15.56 -12.55 -3.38
C GLY A 76 16.59 -13.13 -4.33
N GLY A 77 16.30 -13.03 -5.62
CA GLY A 77 17.26 -13.14 -6.69
C GLY A 77 17.27 -11.81 -7.42
N LEU A 78 18.38 -11.09 -7.32
CA LEU A 78 18.75 -9.94 -8.16
C LEU A 78 18.91 -10.41 -9.62
N ALA A 79 17.81 -10.82 -10.24
CA ALA A 79 17.75 -11.19 -11.64
C ALA A 79 17.16 -10.02 -12.44
N LYS A 80 17.87 -8.88 -12.43
CA LYS A 80 18.03 -8.03 -13.62
C LYS A 80 19.08 -6.93 -13.37
N LEU A 81 20.34 -7.26 -13.61
CA LEU A 81 21.39 -6.32 -14.04
C LEU A 81 21.17 -5.89 -15.51
N GLU A 82 19.92 -5.70 -15.93
CA GLU A 82 19.57 -5.41 -17.32
C GLU A 82 18.38 -4.46 -17.36
N GLN A 83 18.56 -3.29 -16.75
CA GLN A 83 18.01 -2.06 -17.29
C GLN A 83 19.23 -1.20 -17.62
N VAL A 84 19.42 -1.00 -18.92
CA VAL A 84 20.45 -0.17 -19.60
C VAL A 84 20.92 1.03 -18.79
#